data_AF-A0A1J3HGS5-F1
#
_entry.id   AF-A0A1J3HGS5-F1
#
_cell.length_a   1.000
_cell.length_b   1.000
_cell.length_c   1.000
_cell.angle_alpha   90.00
_cell.angle_beta   90.00
_cell.angle_gamma   90.00
#
_symmetry.space_group_name_H-M   'P 1'
#
loop_
_entity.id
_entity.type
_entity.pdbx_description
1 polymer ?
#
loop_
_entity_poly.entity_id
_entity_poly.type
_entity_poly.pdbx_seq_one_letter_code
_entity_poly.pdbx_strand_id
1 'polypeptide(L)'
;MAFGWCIRRSASSLASVCGRVARAQAVSVVGNRSFLAPKPSSFLLRPFVSRGFLFSTATDQLKSDQTLLQVIDSEINDAFEADLVEETRASDDFPFRIEDKPGHRAVTLSREYHGEQIKVEVSMPGLDMCDTEDDENEGRDVKQSETSIPLLVTVTKKSGLSLEFSCTAFSDEIVIDGLSVNNPDNSSSEGQLAYDGPDFQELDENMRKSFYKFLETRGIKASVTDYMYEYMTKKDSREYLRWLNNLKNFIQE
;
A
#
# COMPACT_ATOMS: atom_id res chain seq x y z
N MET A 1 -32.16 55.93 -26.86
CA MET A 1 -31.30 57.01 -26.30
C MET A 1 -31.20 56.76 -24.81
N ALA A 2 -30.09 56.53 -24.13
CA ALA A 2 -28.70 56.24 -24.45
C ALA A 2 -28.09 55.65 -23.16
N PHE A 3 -27.02 54.86 -23.29
CA PHE A 3 -26.26 54.23 -22.22
C PHE A 3 -25.58 55.24 -21.27
N GLY A 4 -25.26 54.79 -20.05
CA GLY A 4 -24.38 55.51 -19.11
C GLY A 4 -23.85 54.63 -17.99
N TRP A 5 -22.74 53.93 -18.24
CA TRP A 5 -21.88 53.28 -17.25
C TRP A 5 -21.21 54.30 -16.32
N CYS A 6 -21.05 53.96 -15.04
CA CYS A 6 -20.00 54.53 -14.19
C CYS A 6 -19.38 53.44 -13.30
N ILE A 7 -18.08 53.25 -13.53
CA ILE A 7 -17.13 52.37 -12.86
C ILE A 7 -16.66 53.03 -11.55
N ARG A 8 -16.52 52.26 -10.47
CA ARG A 8 -15.60 52.62 -9.38
C ARG A 8 -14.81 51.40 -8.90
N ARG A 9 -13.51 51.45 -9.18
CA ARG A 9 -12.44 50.60 -8.65
C ARG A 9 -12.26 50.89 -7.15
N SER A 10 -12.03 49.86 -6.35
CA SER A 10 -11.28 49.98 -5.10
C SER A 10 -10.16 48.96 -5.09
N ALA A 11 -8.95 49.44 -4.81
CA ALA A 11 -7.72 48.68 -4.78
C ALA A 11 -7.49 48.13 -3.37
N SER A 12 -7.05 46.88 -3.30
CA SER A 12 -6.34 46.34 -2.14
C SER A 12 -5.01 45.75 -2.61
N SER A 13 -3.97 46.19 -1.91
CA SER A 13 -2.57 45.85 -2.08
C SER A 13 -2.21 44.76 -1.07
N LEU A 14 -1.47 43.72 -1.48
CA LEU A 14 -0.12 43.39 -0.98
C LEU A 14 0.27 41.93 -1.23
N ALA A 15 1.54 41.80 -1.62
CA ALA A 15 2.50 40.73 -1.35
C ALA A 15 2.27 39.31 -1.94
N SER A 16 3.07 39.05 -2.98
CA SER A 16 3.49 37.73 -3.43
C SER A 16 4.35 37.03 -2.36
N VAL A 17 3.98 35.80 -1.97
CA VAL A 17 4.92 34.83 -1.40
C VAL A 17 4.86 33.55 -2.22
N CYS A 18 5.93 33.35 -2.97
CA CYS A 18 6.22 32.18 -3.78
C CYS A 18 6.80 31.10 -2.85
N GLY A 19 6.02 30.08 -2.52
CA GLY A 19 6.50 28.88 -1.84
C GLY A 19 6.77 27.77 -2.85
N ARG A 20 7.95 27.76 -3.48
CA ARG A 20 8.42 26.59 -4.25
C ARG A 20 8.95 25.55 -3.26
N VAL A 21 8.22 24.47 -3.08
CA VAL A 21 8.74 23.27 -2.40
C VAL A 21 9.66 22.55 -3.36
N ALA A 22 10.98 22.75 -3.18
CA ALA A 22 12.01 22.00 -3.87
C ALA A 22 12.18 20.64 -3.19
N ARG A 23 11.87 19.57 -3.91
CA ARG A 23 12.16 18.18 -3.53
C ARG A 23 13.68 18.00 -3.50
N ALA A 24 14.25 17.74 -2.33
CA ALA A 24 15.67 17.44 -2.19
C ALA A 24 15.95 16.01 -2.70
N GLN A 25 16.70 15.90 -3.80
CA GLN A 25 17.36 14.66 -4.18
C GLN A 25 18.81 14.73 -3.68
N ALA A 26 19.16 13.84 -2.75
CA ALA A 26 20.53 13.66 -2.28
C ALA A 26 21.33 12.93 -3.36
N VAL A 27 22.27 13.64 -3.98
CA VAL A 27 23.29 13.04 -4.86
C VAL A 27 24.65 13.19 -4.17
N SER A 28 25.22 12.06 -3.76
CA SER A 28 26.55 11.98 -3.17
C SER A 28 27.61 12.28 -4.22
N VAL A 29 28.28 13.44 -4.13
CA VAL A 29 29.48 13.74 -4.93
C VAL A 29 30.70 13.49 -4.06
N VAL A 30 31.41 12.39 -4.34
CA VAL A 30 32.74 12.10 -3.80
C VAL A 30 33.73 13.08 -4.42
N GLY A 31 34.24 14.01 -3.61
CA GLY A 31 35.28 14.94 -3.99
C GLY A 31 36.63 14.25 -4.14
N ASN A 32 37.05 14.06 -5.39
CA ASN A 32 38.38 13.58 -5.75
C ASN A 32 39.37 14.75 -5.64
N ARG A 33 40.31 14.72 -4.68
CA ARG A 33 41.47 15.62 -4.64
C ARG A 33 42.76 14.81 -4.74
N SER A 34 43.34 14.83 -5.94
CA SER A 34 44.71 14.40 -6.21
C SER A 34 45.62 15.61 -6.16
N PHE A 35 46.68 15.65 -5.35
CA PHE A 35 47.90 16.40 -5.67
C PHE A 35 49.14 15.84 -4.93
N LEU A 36 50.09 15.38 -5.74
CA LEU A 36 51.56 15.52 -5.66
C LEU A 36 52.38 14.75 -4.59
N ALA A 37 53.25 13.87 -5.10
CA ALA A 37 54.43 13.27 -4.46
C ALA A 37 55.68 14.20 -4.60
N PRO A 38 56.95 13.81 -4.29
CA PRO A 38 57.53 12.73 -3.45
C PRO A 38 58.72 13.20 -2.55
N LYS A 39 59.18 12.36 -1.59
CA LYS A 39 60.59 11.85 -1.43
C LYS A 39 60.90 11.26 -0.02
N PRO A 40 61.96 10.42 0.11
CA PRO A 40 62.01 9.32 1.06
C PRO A 40 62.96 9.56 2.25
N SER A 41 62.76 8.81 3.33
CA SER A 41 63.85 8.37 4.21
C SER A 41 63.52 7.04 4.87
N SER A 42 64.49 6.15 4.82
CA SER A 42 64.53 4.77 5.28
C SER A 42 64.90 4.67 6.77
N PHE A 43 64.20 3.88 7.61
CA PHE A 43 64.79 3.21 8.79
C PHE A 43 63.94 2.02 9.31
N LEU A 44 64.51 0.81 9.15
CA LEU A 44 64.56 -0.40 10.01
C LEU A 44 63.37 -0.93 10.87
N LEU A 45 62.98 -2.18 10.54
CA LEU A 45 62.70 -3.39 11.37
C LEU A 45 61.84 -3.31 12.66
N ARG A 46 60.73 -4.07 12.66
CA ARG A 46 60.45 -5.22 13.57
C ARG A 46 59.11 -5.92 13.20
N PRO A 47 59.03 -7.26 13.17
CA PRO A 47 57.78 -7.97 13.03
C PRO A 47 57.14 -8.10 14.42
N PHE A 48 56.04 -7.40 14.66
CA PHE A 48 55.18 -7.75 15.80
C PHE A 48 54.24 -8.86 15.34
N VAL A 49 54.38 -10.02 16.00
CA VAL A 49 53.52 -11.17 15.82
C VAL A 49 52.08 -10.72 16.08
N SER A 50 51.28 -10.67 15.01
CA SER A 50 49.83 -10.59 15.16
C SER A 50 49.38 -11.92 15.76
N ARG A 51 49.19 -11.95 17.09
CA ARG A 51 48.38 -12.98 17.74
C ARG A 51 47.00 -12.86 17.10
N GLY A 52 46.71 -13.73 16.15
CA GLY A 52 45.36 -13.90 15.62
C GLY A 52 44.46 -14.30 16.78
N PHE A 53 43.59 -13.37 17.19
CA PHE A 53 42.36 -13.77 17.85
C PHE A 53 41.56 -14.50 16.80
N LEU A 54 41.60 -15.84 16.83
CA LEU A 54 40.58 -16.66 16.20
C LEU A 54 39.29 -16.35 16.96
N PHE A 55 38.52 -15.40 16.44
CA PHE A 55 37.15 -15.20 16.86
C PHE A 55 36.39 -16.50 16.56
N SER A 56 35.92 -17.17 17.61
CA SER A 56 35.07 -18.36 17.53
C SER A 56 33.64 -17.95 17.19
N THR A 57 33.44 -17.29 16.04
CA THR A 57 32.11 -16.81 15.62
C THR A 57 31.20 -17.96 15.18
N ALA A 58 31.76 -19.05 14.66
CA ALA A 58 30.99 -20.19 14.15
C ALA A 58 30.16 -20.89 15.24
N THR A 59 30.68 -20.99 16.48
CA THR A 59 29.97 -21.65 17.59
C THR A 59 28.87 -20.80 18.21
N ASP A 60 29.00 -19.47 18.15
CA ASP A 60 27.99 -18.54 18.67
C ASP A 60 26.86 -18.34 17.65
N GLN A 61 27.18 -18.31 16.36
CA GLN A 61 26.20 -18.29 15.27
C GLN A 61 25.29 -19.54 15.29
N LEU A 62 25.88 -20.73 15.45
CA LEU A 62 25.10 -21.97 15.49
C LEU A 62 24.16 -22.04 16.71
N LYS A 63 24.51 -21.35 17.81
CA LYS A 63 23.63 -21.24 19.00
C LYS A 63 22.51 -20.21 18.79
N SER A 64 22.82 -19.06 18.19
CA SER A 64 21.79 -18.06 17.89
C SER A 64 20.74 -18.60 16.92
N ASP A 65 21.17 -19.34 15.91
CA ASP A 65 20.28 -19.91 14.89
C ASP A 65 19.37 -20.98 15.51
N GLN A 66 19.89 -21.81 16.41
CA GLN A 66 19.08 -22.77 17.18
C GLN A 66 18.04 -22.09 18.06
N THR A 67 18.40 -21.00 18.75
CA THR A 67 17.42 -20.25 19.57
C THR A 67 16.34 -19.61 18.71
N LEU A 68 16.70 -19.07 17.54
CA LEU A 68 15.75 -18.47 16.62
C LEU A 68 14.79 -19.52 16.02
N LEU A 69 15.30 -20.70 15.65
CA LEU A 69 14.48 -21.80 15.17
C LEU A 69 13.45 -22.26 16.20
N GLN A 70 13.84 -22.35 17.49
CA GLN A 70 12.90 -22.70 18.56
C GLN A 70 11.77 -21.67 18.70
N VAL A 71 12.10 -20.37 18.59
CA VAL A 71 11.11 -19.30 18.63
C VAL A 71 10.16 -19.38 17.44
N ILE A 72 10.71 -19.57 16.23
CA ILE A 72 9.89 -19.71 15.00
C ILE A 72 9.00 -20.95 15.07
N ASP A 73 9.49 -22.07 15.60
CA ASP A 73 8.69 -23.28 15.76
C ASP A 73 7.54 -23.08 16.76
N SER A 74 7.77 -22.33 17.85
CA SER A 74 6.69 -21.95 18.76
C SER A 74 5.65 -21.10 18.03
N GLU A 75 6.09 -20.08 17.31
CA GLU A 75 5.21 -19.16 16.58
C GLU A 75 4.39 -19.87 15.49
N ILE A 76 4.99 -20.82 14.76
CA ILE A 76 4.27 -21.64 13.76
C ILE A 76 3.15 -22.45 14.42
N ASN A 77 3.41 -23.05 15.58
CA ASN A 77 2.38 -23.82 16.28
C ASN A 77 1.24 -22.90 16.76
N ASP A 78 1.57 -21.75 17.35
CA ASP A 78 0.58 -20.79 17.84
C ASP A 78 -0.29 -20.25 16.70
N ALA A 79 0.32 -19.90 15.57
CA ALA A 79 -0.41 -19.42 14.39
C ALA A 79 -1.25 -20.51 13.72
N PHE A 80 -0.81 -21.78 13.76
CA PHE A 80 -1.56 -22.90 13.19
C PHE A 80 -2.85 -23.15 13.96
N GLU A 81 -2.79 -23.16 15.30
CA GLU A 81 -3.97 -23.34 16.15
C GLU A 81 -5.01 -22.22 15.94
N ALA A 82 -4.56 -20.99 15.65
CA ALA A 82 -5.43 -19.86 15.34
C ALA A 82 -6.14 -19.97 13.97
N ASP A 83 -5.55 -20.68 12.99
CA ASP A 83 -6.09 -20.82 11.62
C ASP A 83 -7.10 -21.99 11.50
N LEU A 84 -7.20 -22.87 12.49
CA LEU A 84 -8.13 -24.03 12.49
C LEU A 84 -9.62 -23.65 12.57
N VAL A 85 -9.96 -22.36 12.58
CA VAL A 85 -11.32 -21.86 12.75
C VAL A 85 -12.04 -21.76 11.40
N GLU A 86 -13.13 -22.53 11.26
CA GLU A 86 -14.02 -22.75 10.10
C GLU A 86 -13.71 -22.06 8.76
N GLU A 87 -13.74 -22.81 7.66
CA GLU A 87 -13.74 -22.24 6.31
C GLU A 87 -14.95 -21.30 6.11
N THR A 88 -14.71 -20.03 5.78
CA THR A 88 -15.80 -19.12 5.40
C THR A 88 -16.37 -19.56 4.06
N ARG A 89 -17.54 -20.18 4.08
CA ARG A 89 -18.29 -20.44 2.84
C ARG A 89 -18.88 -19.11 2.36
N ALA A 90 -18.66 -18.82 1.08
CA ALA A 90 -19.34 -17.70 0.44
C ALA A 90 -20.86 -17.88 0.60
N SER A 91 -21.53 -16.84 1.07
CA SER A 91 -23.00 -16.77 1.06
C SER A 91 -23.50 -16.77 -0.39
N ASP A 92 -24.70 -17.30 -0.63
CA ASP A 92 -25.35 -17.27 -1.96
C ASP A 92 -25.52 -15.85 -2.52
N ASP A 93 -25.47 -14.81 -1.67
CA ASP A 93 -25.55 -13.40 -2.06
C ASP A 93 -24.24 -12.83 -2.62
N PHE A 94 -23.12 -13.57 -2.58
CA PHE A 94 -21.82 -13.09 -3.08
C PHE A 94 -21.64 -13.40 -4.58
N PRO A 95 -21.68 -12.40 -5.48
CA PRO A 95 -21.81 -12.65 -6.92
C PRO A 95 -20.47 -12.79 -7.65
N PHE A 96 -19.34 -12.76 -6.93
CA PHE A 96 -18.01 -12.75 -7.52
C PHE A 96 -17.33 -14.11 -7.44
N ARG A 97 -16.55 -14.43 -8.48
CA ARG A 97 -15.58 -15.52 -8.44
C ARG A 97 -14.28 -15.03 -7.83
N ILE A 98 -13.81 -15.73 -6.80
CA ILE A 98 -12.57 -15.42 -6.09
C ILE A 98 -11.40 -16.16 -6.76
N GLU A 99 -10.35 -15.43 -7.09
CA GLU A 99 -9.04 -15.95 -7.47
C GLU A 99 -8.01 -15.54 -6.40
N ASP A 100 -7.56 -16.53 -5.63
CA ASP A 100 -6.58 -16.36 -4.58
C ASP A 100 -5.25 -17.01 -4.99
N LYS A 101 -4.18 -16.20 -5.03
CA LYS A 101 -2.83 -16.67 -5.35
C LYS A 101 -1.98 -16.66 -4.08
N PRO A 102 -1.45 -17.83 -3.67
CA PRO A 102 -0.55 -17.89 -2.53
C PRO A 102 0.67 -16.98 -2.70
N GLY A 103 1.02 -16.21 -1.68
CA GLY A 103 2.21 -15.34 -1.64
C GLY A 103 1.95 -13.93 -2.13
N HIS A 104 0.72 -13.63 -2.52
CA HIS A 104 0.26 -12.28 -2.84
C HIS A 104 -0.55 -11.72 -1.68
N ARG A 105 -0.46 -10.40 -1.47
CA ARG A 105 -1.24 -9.68 -0.45
C ARG A 105 -2.66 -9.31 -0.88
N ALA A 106 -3.05 -9.67 -2.10
CA ALA A 106 -4.35 -9.34 -2.65
C ALA A 106 -5.02 -10.57 -3.28
N VAL A 107 -6.35 -10.55 -3.31
CA VAL A 107 -7.17 -11.49 -4.10
C VAL A 107 -7.92 -10.76 -5.19
N THR A 108 -8.17 -11.46 -6.28
CA THR A 108 -8.92 -10.91 -7.41
C THR A 108 -10.33 -11.49 -7.42
N LEU A 109 -11.34 -10.62 -7.29
CA LEU A 109 -12.74 -10.93 -7.50
C LEU A 109 -13.11 -10.58 -8.94
N SER A 110 -13.81 -11.49 -9.62
CA SER A 110 -14.21 -11.30 -11.01
C SER A 110 -15.69 -11.57 -11.21
N ARG A 111 -16.34 -10.75 -12.04
CA ARG A 111 -17.74 -10.90 -12.42
C ARG A 111 -17.97 -10.31 -13.82
N GLU A 112 -18.86 -10.93 -14.58
CA GLU A 112 -19.42 -10.33 -15.80
C GLU A 112 -20.82 -9.76 -15.50
N TYR A 113 -21.08 -8.54 -15.94
CA TYR A 113 -22.36 -7.87 -15.73
C TYR A 113 -22.77 -7.10 -16.99
N HIS A 114 -23.85 -7.52 -17.64
CA HIS A 114 -24.36 -6.92 -18.89
C HIS A 114 -23.30 -6.69 -20.00
N GLY A 115 -22.31 -7.58 -20.09
CA GLY A 115 -21.20 -7.48 -21.05
C GLY A 115 -20.12 -6.48 -20.67
N GLU A 116 -20.12 -6.00 -19.42
CA GLU A 116 -18.99 -5.35 -18.75
C GLU A 116 -18.24 -6.38 -17.91
N GLN A 117 -16.90 -6.27 -17.86
CA GLN A 117 -16.06 -7.08 -16.99
C GLN A 117 -15.72 -6.27 -15.75
N ILE A 118 -16.12 -6.80 -14.59
CA ILE A 118 -15.83 -6.22 -13.27
C ILE A 118 -14.70 -7.05 -12.66
N LYS A 119 -13.62 -6.36 -12.30
CA LYS A 119 -12.51 -6.91 -11.53
C LYS A 119 -12.39 -6.10 -10.24
N VAL A 120 -12.33 -6.75 -9.09
CA VAL A 120 -12.05 -6.09 -7.81
C VAL A 120 -10.81 -6.74 -7.23
N GLU A 121 -9.77 -5.95 -6.99
CA GLU A 121 -8.59 -6.39 -6.26
C GLU A 121 -8.75 -5.98 -4.81
N VAL A 122 -8.86 -6.97 -3.93
CA VAL A 122 -9.05 -6.79 -2.50
C VAL A 122 -7.71 -7.04 -1.85
N SER A 123 -7.13 -6.01 -1.25
CA SER A 123 -5.83 -6.11 -0.56
C SER A 123 -6.02 -6.45 0.92
N MET A 124 -5.05 -7.12 1.53
CA MET A 124 -5.09 -7.37 2.97
C MET A 124 -5.25 -6.04 3.72
N PRO A 125 -6.00 -6.02 4.83
CA PRO A 125 -6.04 -4.88 5.72
C PRO A 125 -4.62 -4.43 6.04
N GLY A 126 -4.38 -3.12 6.00
CA GLY A 126 -3.15 -2.58 6.55
C GLY A 126 -3.15 -2.88 8.05
N LEU A 127 -2.03 -3.39 8.58
CA LEU A 127 -1.70 -3.03 9.96
C LEU A 127 -1.50 -1.52 9.90
N ASP A 128 -2.42 -0.77 10.49
CA ASP A 128 -2.24 0.66 10.71
C ASP A 128 -0.97 0.84 11.54
N MET A 129 0.18 0.90 10.87
CA MET A 129 1.36 1.56 11.38
C MET A 129 0.94 3.01 11.40
N CYS A 130 0.33 3.39 12.53
CA CYS A 130 -0.05 4.74 12.87
C CYS A 130 1.24 5.57 12.95
N ASP A 131 1.82 5.90 11.80
CA ASP A 131 2.96 6.78 11.68
C ASP A 131 2.46 8.21 11.94
N THR A 132 2.71 8.65 13.19
CA THR A 132 3.28 9.96 13.60
C THR A 132 2.50 11.23 13.18
N GLU A 133 2.31 12.31 13.93
CA GLU A 133 3.04 12.97 15.02
C GLU A 133 2.03 13.82 15.85
N ASP A 134 2.39 14.15 17.09
CA ASP A 134 1.87 15.22 17.97
C ASP A 134 0.52 15.88 17.66
N ASP A 135 -0.48 15.62 18.52
CA ASP A 135 -1.40 16.68 18.96
C ASP A 135 -1.89 16.38 20.38
N GLU A 136 -1.42 17.22 21.31
CA GLU A 136 -1.92 17.35 22.67
C GLU A 136 -3.35 17.89 22.64
N ASN A 137 -4.37 17.03 22.70
CA ASN A 137 -5.65 17.42 23.32
C ASN A 137 -6.60 16.24 23.56
N GLU A 138 -7.03 16.12 24.81
CA GLU A 138 -8.39 15.85 25.30
C GLU A 138 -9.17 14.65 24.71
N GLY A 139 -9.33 13.62 25.56
CA GLY A 139 -10.51 12.73 25.53
C GLY A 139 -10.69 11.93 24.25
N ARG A 140 -9.69 11.14 23.84
CA ARG A 140 -9.90 10.16 22.78
C ARG A 140 -10.69 8.99 23.34
N ASP A 141 -11.98 8.96 23.04
CA ASP A 141 -12.65 7.69 22.74
C ASP A 141 -11.67 6.90 21.87
N VAL A 142 -11.34 5.68 22.31
CA VAL A 142 -10.62 4.72 21.50
C VAL A 142 -11.50 4.52 20.28
N LYS A 143 -11.27 5.27 19.20
CA LYS A 143 -11.82 4.96 17.90
C LYS A 143 -11.34 3.55 17.64
N GLN A 144 -12.28 2.62 17.76
CA GLN A 144 -12.10 1.23 17.35
C GLN A 144 -11.38 1.31 16.03
N SER A 145 -10.22 0.68 15.92
CA SER A 145 -9.47 0.56 14.67
C SER A 145 -10.48 0.07 13.64
N GLU A 146 -10.98 0.99 12.81
CA GLU A 146 -12.08 0.69 11.90
C GLU A 146 -11.52 -0.34 10.92
N THR A 147 -12.04 -1.56 11.01
CA THR A 147 -11.58 -2.71 10.24
C THR A 147 -11.85 -2.41 8.77
N SER A 148 -10.84 -1.88 8.09
CA SER A 148 -10.95 -1.40 6.72
C SER A 148 -10.14 -2.25 5.75
N ILE A 149 -10.61 -2.31 4.51
CA ILE A 149 -9.96 -3.06 3.45
C ILE A 149 -9.80 -2.17 2.23
N PRO A 150 -8.57 -2.04 1.68
CA PRO A 150 -8.37 -1.37 0.42
C PRO A 150 -8.91 -2.21 -0.74
N LEU A 151 -9.73 -1.60 -1.57
CA LEU A 151 -10.31 -2.16 -2.78
C LEU A 151 -9.88 -1.35 -4.01
N LEU A 152 -9.48 -2.04 -5.07
CA LEU A 152 -9.33 -1.45 -6.40
C LEU A 152 -10.34 -2.08 -7.34
N VAL A 153 -11.35 -1.31 -7.75
CA VAL A 153 -12.42 -1.77 -8.64
C VAL A 153 -12.14 -1.29 -10.05
N THR A 154 -11.99 -2.22 -10.99
CA THR A 154 -11.90 -1.94 -12.41
C THR A 154 -13.15 -2.42 -13.14
N VAL A 155 -13.83 -1.52 -13.84
CA VAL A 155 -14.98 -1.84 -14.71
C VAL A 155 -14.58 -1.60 -16.17
N THR A 156 -14.44 -2.67 -16.93
CA THR A 156 -14.01 -2.63 -18.33
C THR A 156 -15.19 -2.87 -19.26
N LYS A 157 -15.40 -1.97 -20.22
CA LYS A 157 -16.43 -2.10 -21.26
C LYS A 157 -15.88 -2.84 -22.48
N LYS A 158 -16.78 -3.29 -23.36
CA LYS A 158 -16.43 -3.97 -24.63
C LYS A 158 -15.51 -3.17 -25.56
N SER A 159 -15.48 -1.85 -25.43
CA SER A 159 -14.56 -0.97 -26.18
C SER A 159 -13.12 -1.03 -25.68
N GLY A 160 -12.86 -1.71 -24.55
CA GLY A 160 -11.57 -1.71 -23.86
C GLY A 160 -11.41 -0.54 -22.87
N LEU A 161 -12.26 0.50 -22.96
CA LEU A 161 -12.27 1.60 -21.99
C LEU A 161 -12.63 1.08 -20.60
N SER A 162 -11.83 1.44 -19.60
CA SER A 162 -12.01 1.00 -18.22
C SER A 162 -12.11 2.18 -17.27
N LEU A 163 -13.01 2.07 -16.29
CA LEU A 163 -13.06 2.94 -15.12
C LEU A 163 -12.39 2.22 -13.96
N GLU A 164 -11.54 2.93 -13.22
CA GLU A 164 -10.89 2.41 -12.03
C GLU A 164 -11.29 3.26 -10.83
N PHE A 165 -11.75 2.60 -9.78
CA PHE A 165 -12.12 3.22 -8.52
C PHE A 165 -11.20 2.70 -7.43
N SER A 166 -10.55 3.62 -6.73
CA SER A 166 -9.89 3.32 -5.45
C SER A 166 -10.93 3.49 -4.36
N CYS A 167 -11.16 2.44 -3.58
CA CYS A 167 -12.17 2.45 -2.52
C CYS A 167 -11.63 1.86 -1.23
N THR A 168 -12.20 2.32 -0.12
CA THR A 168 -11.97 1.75 1.20
C THR A 168 -13.28 1.15 1.68
N ALA A 169 -13.28 -0.16 1.98
CA ALA A 169 -14.44 -0.85 2.53
C ALA A 169 -14.35 -0.94 4.04
N PHE A 170 -15.42 -0.51 4.71
CA PHE A 170 -15.69 -0.67 6.13
C PHE A 170 -16.79 -1.72 6.33
N SER A 171 -17.13 -2.06 7.58
CA SER A 171 -18.14 -3.09 7.88
C SER A 171 -19.53 -2.73 7.34
N ASP A 172 -19.92 -1.46 7.34
CA ASP A 172 -21.25 -0.99 6.95
C ASP A 172 -21.27 -0.07 5.73
N GLU A 173 -20.12 0.35 5.21
CA GLU A 173 -20.03 1.23 4.06
C GLU A 173 -18.81 0.98 3.17
N ILE A 174 -18.88 1.54 1.96
CA ILE A 174 -17.75 1.61 1.02
C ILE A 174 -17.58 3.07 0.67
N VAL A 175 -16.36 3.58 0.85
CA VAL A 175 -15.98 4.95 0.50
C VAL A 175 -15.20 4.92 -0.80
N ILE A 176 -15.54 5.79 -1.74
CA ILE A 176 -14.76 6.01 -2.97
C ILE A 176 -13.73 7.10 -2.68
N ASP A 177 -12.45 6.73 -2.73
CA ASP A 177 -11.32 7.63 -2.49
C ASP A 177 -10.87 8.31 -3.79
N GLY A 178 -10.93 7.59 -4.91
CA GLY A 178 -10.47 8.07 -6.21
C GLY A 178 -11.19 7.42 -7.38
N LEU A 179 -11.18 8.11 -8.52
CA LEU A 179 -11.75 7.66 -9.78
C LEU A 179 -10.84 8.08 -10.92
N SER A 180 -10.36 7.11 -11.69
CA SER A 180 -9.59 7.35 -12.91
C SER A 180 -10.21 6.66 -14.13
N VAL A 181 -9.86 7.15 -15.31
CA VAL A 181 -10.31 6.58 -16.59
C VAL A 181 -9.09 6.09 -17.36
N ASN A 182 -9.04 4.79 -17.62
CA ASN A 182 -7.96 4.19 -18.38
C ASN A 182 -8.45 3.81 -19.80
N ASN A 183 -7.70 4.29 -20.81
CA ASN A 183 -8.01 4.06 -22.22
C ASN A 183 -7.03 3.04 -22.81
N PRO A 184 -7.50 2.02 -23.55
CA PRO A 184 -6.64 1.01 -24.17
C PRO A 184 -5.57 1.59 -25.10
N ASP A 185 -5.82 2.74 -25.72
CA ASP A 185 -4.86 3.37 -26.65
C ASP A 185 -3.64 3.98 -25.95
N ASN A 186 -3.71 4.21 -24.63
CA ASN A 186 -2.66 4.84 -23.84
C ASN A 186 -1.65 3.82 -23.25
N SER A 187 -1.66 2.56 -23.71
CA SER A 187 -0.82 1.46 -23.18
C SER A 187 0.67 1.53 -23.56
N SER A 188 1.11 2.59 -24.24
CA SER A 188 2.53 2.88 -24.47
C SER A 188 3.09 3.63 -23.24
N SER A 189 4.39 3.88 -23.17
CA SER A 189 5.11 4.53 -22.05
C SER A 189 4.57 5.90 -21.54
N GLU A 190 3.45 6.38 -22.09
CA GLU A 190 2.72 7.59 -21.71
C GLU A 190 1.55 7.33 -20.75
N GLY A 191 1.21 6.08 -20.43
CA GLY A 191 0.13 5.76 -19.48
C GLY A 191 0.33 6.39 -18.09
N GLN A 192 1.58 6.66 -17.70
CA GLN A 192 1.93 7.31 -16.44
C GLN A 192 1.81 8.85 -16.47
N LEU A 193 1.43 9.42 -17.63
CA LEU A 193 1.16 10.84 -17.84
C LEU A 193 -0.32 11.13 -18.11
N ALA A 194 -1.17 10.09 -18.04
CA ALA A 194 -2.62 10.25 -18.17
C ALA A 194 -3.14 11.11 -17.01
N TYR A 195 -4.16 11.91 -17.29
CA TYR A 195 -4.80 12.70 -16.25
C TYR A 195 -5.66 11.78 -15.39
N ASP A 196 -5.31 11.66 -14.11
CA ASP A 196 -5.99 10.78 -13.14
C ASP A 196 -7.38 11.29 -12.72
N GLY A 197 -7.73 12.52 -13.08
CA GLY A 197 -8.96 13.17 -12.63
C GLY A 197 -8.75 14.16 -11.49
N PRO A 198 -9.77 14.96 -11.14
CA PRO A 198 -9.78 15.71 -9.91
C PRO A 198 -9.95 14.77 -8.70
N ASP A 199 -9.79 15.31 -7.49
CA ASP A 199 -10.17 14.59 -6.28
C ASP A 199 -11.67 14.21 -6.35
N PHE A 200 -12.02 13.00 -5.92
CA PHE A 200 -13.40 12.52 -5.96
C PHE A 200 -14.34 13.46 -5.19
N GLN A 201 -13.88 14.10 -4.11
CA GLN A 201 -14.66 15.04 -3.31
C GLN A 201 -14.97 16.37 -4.02
N GLU A 202 -14.18 16.75 -5.02
CA GLU A 202 -14.40 17.94 -5.84
C GLU A 202 -15.47 17.74 -6.92
N LEU A 203 -15.88 16.51 -7.17
CA LEU A 203 -16.96 16.21 -8.12
C LEU A 203 -18.32 16.68 -7.58
N ASP A 204 -19.22 17.03 -8.52
CA ASP A 204 -20.61 17.38 -8.22
C ASP A 204 -21.29 16.29 -7.35
N GLU A 205 -22.11 16.72 -6.40
CA GLU A 205 -22.75 15.82 -5.43
C GLU A 205 -23.63 14.75 -6.09
N ASN A 206 -24.35 15.11 -7.17
CA ASN A 206 -25.17 14.14 -7.90
C ASN A 206 -24.31 13.16 -8.69
N MET A 207 -23.16 13.61 -9.18
CA MET A 207 -22.18 12.76 -9.86
C MET A 207 -21.60 11.73 -8.89
N ARG A 208 -21.14 12.15 -7.70
CA ARG A 208 -20.66 11.25 -6.65
C ARG A 208 -21.71 10.20 -6.25
N LYS A 209 -22.95 10.65 -5.95
CA LYS A 209 -24.08 9.75 -5.62
C LYS A 209 -24.37 8.75 -6.73
N SER A 210 -24.22 9.15 -8.00
CA SER A 210 -24.43 8.26 -9.13
C SER A 210 -23.35 7.19 -9.26
N PHE A 211 -22.10 7.51 -8.90
CA PHE A 211 -21.01 6.52 -8.86
C PHE A 211 -21.18 5.48 -7.75
N TYR A 212 -21.64 5.88 -6.57
CA TYR A 212 -22.00 4.91 -5.52
C TYR A 212 -23.07 3.92 -6.00
N LYS A 213 -24.15 4.41 -6.61
CA LYS A 213 -25.18 3.55 -7.23
C LYS A 213 -24.63 2.69 -8.37
N PHE A 214 -23.68 3.21 -9.14
CA PHE A 214 -23.03 2.48 -10.22
C PHE A 214 -22.26 1.26 -9.69
N LEU A 215 -21.53 1.39 -8.58
CA LEU A 215 -20.84 0.27 -7.93
C LEU A 215 -21.82 -0.70 -7.26
N GLU A 216 -22.83 -0.18 -6.57
CA GLU A 216 -23.85 -0.98 -5.89
C GLU A 216 -24.59 -1.93 -6.85
N THR A 217 -25.03 -1.42 -8.00
CA THR A 217 -25.70 -2.24 -9.04
C THR A 217 -24.80 -3.33 -9.64
N ARG A 218 -23.48 -3.21 -9.48
CA ARG A 218 -22.48 -4.21 -9.93
C ARG A 218 -22.13 -5.22 -8.84
N GLY A 219 -22.73 -5.09 -7.66
CA GLY A 219 -22.55 -6.00 -6.52
C GLY A 219 -21.49 -5.54 -5.52
N ILE A 220 -20.95 -4.33 -5.67
CA ILE A 220 -20.00 -3.74 -4.72
C ILE A 220 -20.82 -2.90 -3.74
N LYS A 221 -21.24 -3.54 -2.64
CA LYS A 221 -22.18 -3.00 -1.65
C LYS A 221 -21.73 -3.36 -0.24
N ALA A 222 -22.22 -2.63 0.76
CA ALA A 222 -21.91 -2.89 2.17
C ALA A 222 -22.20 -4.34 2.60
N SER A 223 -23.24 -4.99 2.07
CA SER A 223 -23.58 -6.36 2.50
C SER A 223 -22.55 -7.44 2.15
N VAL A 224 -21.52 -7.12 1.34
CA VAL A 224 -20.45 -8.06 0.99
C VAL A 224 -19.11 -7.71 1.65
N THR A 225 -19.00 -6.57 2.34
CA THR A 225 -17.71 -6.10 2.92
C THR A 225 -17.27 -6.97 4.09
N ASP A 226 -18.18 -7.37 4.98
CA ASP A 226 -17.87 -8.28 6.09
C ASP A 226 -17.29 -9.61 5.60
N TYR A 227 -17.85 -10.18 4.54
CA TYR A 227 -17.32 -11.40 3.93
C TYR A 227 -15.93 -11.17 3.32
N MET A 228 -15.71 -10.04 2.64
CA MET A 228 -14.37 -9.69 2.14
C MET A 228 -13.37 -9.54 3.29
N TYR A 229 -13.79 -8.94 4.40
CA TYR A 229 -12.94 -8.75 5.59
C TYR A 229 -12.54 -10.09 6.19
N GLU A 230 -13.52 -10.94 6.47
CA GLU A 230 -13.26 -12.26 7.03
C GLU A 230 -12.36 -13.10 6.11
N TYR A 231 -12.62 -13.08 4.80
CA TYR A 231 -11.79 -13.77 3.81
C TYR A 231 -10.34 -13.27 3.85
N MET A 232 -10.14 -11.94 3.87
CA MET A 232 -8.81 -11.35 3.84
C MET A 232 -8.04 -11.54 5.14
N THR A 233 -8.71 -11.51 6.30
CA THR A 233 -8.08 -11.85 7.59
C THR A 233 -7.59 -13.29 7.60
N LYS A 234 -8.40 -14.25 7.12
CA LYS A 234 -7.96 -15.66 6.98
C LYS A 234 -6.82 -15.81 5.98
N LYS A 235 -6.86 -15.06 4.87
CA LYS A 235 -5.73 -15.03 3.95
C LYS A 235 -4.46 -14.52 4.62
N ASP A 236 -4.54 -13.45 5.41
CA ASP A 236 -3.40 -12.91 6.14
C ASP A 236 -2.79 -13.94 7.09
N SER A 237 -3.60 -14.65 7.88
CA SER A 237 -3.14 -15.74 8.76
C SER A 237 -2.42 -16.87 7.99
N ARG A 238 -2.99 -17.34 6.88
CA ARG A 238 -2.36 -18.38 6.03
C ARG A 238 -1.04 -17.92 5.41
N GLU A 239 -0.98 -16.66 4.97
CA GLU A 239 0.24 -16.10 4.37
C GLU A 239 1.32 -15.82 5.43
N TYR A 240 0.92 -15.46 6.66
CA TYR A 240 1.83 -15.37 7.80
C TYR A 240 2.47 -16.72 8.13
N LEU A 241 1.66 -17.79 8.22
CA LEU A 241 2.16 -19.15 8.38
C LEU A 241 3.12 -19.57 7.26
N ARG A 242 2.78 -19.23 6.01
CA ARG A 242 3.66 -19.49 4.87
C ARG A 242 4.98 -18.73 4.99
N TRP A 243 4.92 -17.47 5.41
CA TRP A 243 6.10 -16.64 5.63
C TRP A 243 7.00 -17.23 6.73
N LEU A 244 6.44 -17.63 7.88
CA LEU A 244 7.20 -18.28 8.96
C LEU A 244 7.88 -19.57 8.50
N ASN A 245 7.19 -20.39 7.70
CA ASN A 245 7.78 -21.60 7.13
C ASN A 245 8.96 -21.29 6.18
N ASN A 246 8.82 -20.25 5.34
CA ASN A 246 9.90 -19.81 4.48
C ASN A 246 11.09 -19.25 5.29
N LEU A 247 10.81 -18.49 6.35
CA LEU A 247 11.84 -17.97 7.26
C LEU A 247 12.59 -19.11 7.96
N LYS A 248 11.87 -20.12 8.45
CA LYS A 248 12.47 -21.33 9.02
C LYS A 248 13.40 -22.02 8.03
N ASN A 249 12.94 -22.23 6.80
CA ASN A 249 13.75 -22.87 5.76
C ASN A 249 15.04 -22.10 5.47
N PHE A 250 14.97 -20.76 5.44
CA PHE A 250 16.15 -19.91 5.24
C PHE A 250 17.19 -20.04 6.35
N ILE A 251 16.77 -20.17 7.61
CA ILE A 251 17.70 -20.31 8.75
C ILE A 251 18.31 -21.72 8.81
N GLN A 252 17.66 -22.71 8.19
CA GLN A 252 18.14 -24.09 8.13
C GLN A 252 19.10 -24.37 6.96
N GLU A 253 19.22 -23.45 5.99
CA GLU A 253 20.12 -23.56 4.83
C GLU A 253 21.59 -23.38 5.22
#